data_AF-A0A370TYX9-F1
#
_entry.id   AF-A0A370TYX9-F1
#
_cell.length_a   1.000
_cell.length_b   1.000
_cell.length_c   1.000
_cell.angle_alpha   90.00
_cell.angle_beta   90.00
_cell.angle_gamma   90.00
#
_symmetry.space_group_name_H-M   'P 1'
#
loop_
_entity.id
_entity.type
_entity.pdbx_description
1 polymer ?
#
loop_
_entity_poly.entity_id
_entity_poly.type
_entity_poly.pdbx_seq_one_letter_code
_entity_poly.pdbx_strand_id
1 'polypeptide(L)'
;MGQFSFLSPKTNLGNPSTMLRLTTLALSFSSFFPGGASMYFESRSDWGARPPKEAYTPITNPKGVKVHYLGELFVGIEHSQCAQKMRSTQDYHMDKSPENYFDIAYSVAVCQHGYVFDGRGAGHRSGANGNVELNANHYAVLAFLGNTGVTQPSQSQITGIQDAIAYFRRKGAGNEIKGHRDGYSTNCPGGALYNLVKDGTLDPGKLYDGGTHTVGVGETLKGISLKFNVPERYIIDVNKLKAPYALIVGDKLKIPARGVPLGSAPPTTTSKPTDPTPPTTPPTTPNREPFPGTAWFKSKPNSPIITAMGKRLVAEGCSKYVEGPGAQWSDADLASYKEWQKKLGFSGSDADGWPGKTSWDKLAVPTGQYATFPGVAFFKSNPNSPIITAMGKRLVAEGCSKYVEGPSPQWSSADKASYAEWQKKLGFSGSDADGWPGQVSWDKLKVPKV
;
A
#
# COMPACT_ATOMS: atom_id res chain seq x y z
N MET A 1 -62.15 -39.23 -57.57
CA MET A 1 -60.75 -38.89 -57.19
C MET A 1 -60.68 -39.05 -55.67
N GLY A 2 -59.95 -40.07 -55.19
CA GLY A 2 -60.09 -40.76 -53.89
C GLY A 2 -59.81 -39.93 -52.62
N GLN A 3 -60.54 -40.11 -51.49
CA GLN A 3 -60.60 -41.26 -50.52
C GLN A 3 -59.33 -41.32 -49.64
N PHE A 4 -59.30 -41.39 -48.30
CA PHE A 4 -60.13 -41.92 -47.18
C PHE A 4 -59.89 -41.03 -45.92
N SER A 5 -60.83 -40.64 -45.03
CA SER A 5 -61.76 -41.37 -44.13
C SER A 5 -61.22 -41.76 -42.72
N PHE A 6 -61.95 -41.26 -41.70
CA PHE A 6 -62.32 -41.85 -40.40
C PHE A 6 -61.47 -41.76 -39.10
N LEU A 7 -62.01 -40.96 -38.15
CA LEU A 7 -62.49 -41.27 -36.77
C LEU A 7 -61.57 -41.84 -35.65
N SER A 8 -61.35 -40.98 -34.64
CA SER A 8 -61.75 -41.11 -33.20
C SER A 8 -60.93 -42.03 -32.24
N PRO A 9 -61.17 -42.01 -30.89
CA PRO A 9 -60.55 -41.06 -29.93
C PRO A 9 -60.00 -41.78 -28.66
N LYS A 10 -59.48 -41.03 -27.66
CA LYS A 10 -59.95 -41.06 -26.24
C LYS A 10 -58.95 -40.46 -25.22
N THR A 11 -59.45 -39.42 -24.52
CA THR A 11 -59.49 -39.22 -23.04
C THR A 11 -58.16 -39.10 -22.26
N ASN A 12 -58.03 -38.35 -21.16
CA ASN A 12 -59.01 -37.72 -20.27
C ASN A 12 -58.33 -36.75 -19.27
N LEU A 13 -59.14 -35.82 -18.75
CA LEU A 13 -59.11 -35.20 -17.39
C LEU A 13 -57.90 -34.31 -17.02
N GLY A 14 -58.05 -33.10 -16.48
CA GLY A 14 -59.25 -32.42 -16.00
C GLY A 14 -58.97 -30.95 -15.60
N ASN A 15 -60.02 -30.15 -15.72
CA ASN A 15 -60.30 -28.88 -15.02
C ASN A 15 -60.47 -29.15 -13.49
N PRO A 16 -60.60 -28.17 -12.55
CA PRO A 16 -61.08 -26.79 -12.73
C PRO A 16 -60.45 -25.68 -11.82
N SER A 17 -60.81 -24.42 -12.13
CA SER A 17 -61.09 -23.27 -11.24
C SER A 17 -60.30 -23.07 -9.92
N THR A 18 -59.56 -21.95 -9.80
CA THR A 18 -59.42 -21.26 -8.49
C THR A 18 -59.29 -19.74 -8.63
N MET A 19 -60.06 -19.06 -7.78
CA MET A 19 -60.11 -17.63 -7.50
C MET A 19 -58.77 -16.99 -7.09
N LEU A 20 -58.64 -15.71 -7.49
CA LEU A 20 -58.26 -14.54 -6.70
C LEU A 20 -57.27 -14.73 -5.52
N ARG A 21 -56.05 -14.19 -5.66
CA ARG A 21 -55.31 -13.58 -4.53
C ARG A 21 -54.59 -12.33 -4.97
N LEU A 22 -54.90 -11.22 -4.28
CA LEU A 22 -54.12 -10.00 -4.23
C LEU A 22 -52.64 -10.34 -4.01
N THR A 23 -51.78 -9.92 -4.92
CA THR A 23 -50.34 -9.77 -4.64
C THR A 23 -50.03 -8.29 -4.53
N THR A 24 -49.93 -7.86 -3.28
CA THR A 24 -49.31 -6.63 -2.82
C THR A 24 -47.96 -6.47 -3.51
N LEU A 25 -47.84 -5.52 -4.43
CA LEU A 25 -46.58 -5.16 -5.06
C LEU A 25 -45.74 -4.41 -4.02
N ALA A 26 -45.01 -5.14 -3.19
CA ALA A 26 -43.95 -4.57 -2.38
C ALA A 26 -42.87 -4.09 -3.35
N LEU A 27 -42.87 -2.79 -3.68
CA LEU A 27 -41.71 -2.13 -4.24
C LEU A 27 -40.60 -2.17 -3.19
N SER A 28 -39.78 -3.22 -3.24
CA SER A 28 -38.44 -3.18 -2.67
C SER A 28 -37.66 -2.13 -3.45
N PHE A 29 -37.63 -0.90 -2.93
CA PHE A 29 -36.61 0.07 -3.26
C PHE A 29 -35.27 -0.47 -2.76
N SER A 30 -34.70 -1.43 -3.50
CA SER A 30 -33.26 -1.68 -3.48
C SER A 30 -32.63 -0.41 -4.01
N SER A 31 -32.32 0.50 -3.09
CA SER A 31 -31.53 1.68 -3.37
C SER A 31 -30.16 1.16 -3.80
N PHE A 32 -29.99 0.94 -5.11
CA PHE A 32 -28.69 0.82 -5.75
C PHE A 32 -28.02 2.18 -5.59
N PHE A 33 -27.47 2.44 -4.41
CA PHE A 33 -26.48 3.47 -4.28
C PHE A 33 -25.30 3.03 -5.13
N PRO A 34 -24.84 3.83 -6.11
CA PRO A 34 -23.52 3.61 -6.68
C PRO A 34 -22.52 3.80 -5.54
N GLY A 35 -22.13 2.66 -4.96
CA GLY A 35 -21.05 2.57 -3.99
C GLY A 35 -19.88 3.37 -4.53
N GLY A 36 -19.33 4.24 -3.68
CA GLY A 36 -18.20 5.07 -4.10
C GLY A 36 -17.08 4.19 -4.64
N ALA A 37 -16.39 4.68 -5.66
CA ALA A 37 -15.21 4.06 -6.20
C ALA A 37 -14.07 4.00 -5.16
N SER A 38 -13.20 3.00 -5.28
CA SER A 38 -12.34 2.51 -4.17
C SER A 38 -10.97 1.98 -4.63
N MET A 39 -10.48 2.42 -5.77
CA MET A 39 -9.09 2.22 -6.12
C MET A 39 -8.59 3.35 -7.01
N TYR A 40 -7.35 3.73 -6.80
CA TYR A 40 -6.62 4.61 -7.70
C TYR A 40 -6.36 3.84 -8.98
N PHE A 41 -7.12 4.16 -10.02
CA PHE A 41 -7.12 3.46 -11.28
C PHE A 41 -6.88 4.43 -12.42
N GLU A 42 -5.89 4.11 -13.25
CA GLU A 42 -5.49 4.88 -14.43
C GLU A 42 -5.92 4.08 -15.65
N SER A 43 -6.99 4.52 -16.32
CA SER A 43 -7.46 3.86 -17.53
C SER A 43 -6.44 3.99 -18.66
N ARG A 44 -6.59 3.17 -19.71
CA ARG A 44 -5.76 3.28 -20.92
C ARG A 44 -5.71 4.70 -21.49
N SER A 45 -6.83 5.44 -21.46
CA SER A 45 -6.84 6.85 -21.88
C SER A 45 -6.07 7.76 -20.93
N ASP A 46 -6.17 7.56 -19.62
CA ASP A 46 -5.55 8.44 -18.62
C ASP A 46 -4.01 8.39 -18.69
N TRP A 47 -3.44 7.19 -18.87
CA TRP A 47 -1.99 7.05 -19.03
C TRP A 47 -1.51 7.20 -20.49
N GLY A 48 -2.41 7.54 -21.43
CA GLY A 48 -2.05 7.79 -22.83
C GLY A 48 -1.55 6.54 -23.55
N ALA A 49 -2.23 5.41 -23.36
CA ALA A 49 -1.96 4.17 -24.07
C ALA A 49 -2.12 4.34 -25.57
N ARG A 50 -1.19 3.78 -26.34
CA ARG A 50 -1.41 3.64 -27.78
C ARG A 50 -2.37 2.48 -28.07
N PRO A 51 -3.03 2.45 -29.24
CA PRO A 51 -3.92 1.36 -29.62
C PRO A 51 -3.20 0.00 -29.71
N PRO A 52 -3.87 -1.12 -29.40
CA PRO A 52 -3.34 -2.45 -29.70
C PRO A 52 -3.24 -2.67 -31.22
N LYS A 53 -2.26 -3.47 -31.66
CA LYS A 53 -2.09 -3.86 -33.08
C LYS A 53 -3.15 -4.85 -33.56
N GLU A 54 -3.82 -5.54 -32.62
CA GLU A 54 -4.77 -6.62 -32.89
C GLU A 54 -5.94 -6.58 -31.90
N ALA A 55 -7.02 -7.30 -32.22
CA ALA A 55 -8.16 -7.46 -31.31
C ALA A 55 -7.80 -8.35 -30.10
N TYR A 56 -8.31 -8.01 -28.92
CA TYR A 56 -8.07 -8.81 -27.73
C TYR A 56 -8.75 -10.18 -27.81
N THR A 57 -8.02 -11.23 -27.44
CA THR A 57 -8.63 -12.53 -27.16
C THR A 57 -9.36 -12.50 -25.81
N PRO A 58 -10.63 -12.92 -25.72
CA PRO A 58 -11.34 -13.02 -24.45
C PRO A 58 -10.70 -14.00 -23.46
N ILE A 59 -10.82 -13.70 -22.17
CA ILE A 59 -10.57 -14.64 -21.07
C ILE A 59 -11.89 -14.99 -20.40
N THR A 60 -12.26 -16.27 -20.38
CA THR A 60 -13.62 -16.70 -20.02
C THR A 60 -13.75 -17.26 -18.62
N ASN A 61 -12.75 -18.01 -18.14
CA ASN A 61 -12.76 -18.63 -16.81
C ASN A 61 -11.42 -18.49 -16.08
N PRO A 62 -10.99 -17.25 -15.76
CA PRO A 62 -9.74 -17.04 -15.05
C PRO A 62 -9.82 -17.60 -13.62
N LYS A 63 -8.88 -18.48 -13.27
CA LYS A 63 -8.74 -19.08 -11.93
C LYS A 63 -8.28 -18.07 -10.87
N GLY A 64 -7.73 -16.93 -11.30
CA GLY A 64 -7.30 -15.84 -10.43
C GLY A 64 -6.26 -14.95 -11.11
N VAL A 65 -5.22 -14.57 -10.37
CA VAL A 65 -4.13 -13.71 -10.85
C VAL A 65 -2.76 -14.36 -10.70
N LYS A 66 -1.81 -13.92 -11.55
CA LYS A 66 -0.38 -14.07 -11.34
C LYS A 66 0.29 -12.71 -11.21
N VAL A 67 1.10 -12.53 -10.17
CA VAL A 67 1.90 -11.31 -9.98
C VAL A 67 3.25 -11.41 -10.68
N HIS A 68 3.70 -10.27 -11.18
CA HIS A 68 4.92 -10.08 -11.95
C HIS A 68 5.72 -8.88 -11.44
N TYR A 69 6.99 -8.80 -11.84
CA TYR A 69 7.84 -7.62 -11.68
C TYR A 69 8.41 -7.18 -13.04
N LEU A 70 9.07 -6.02 -13.13
CA LEU A 70 9.71 -5.55 -14.37
C LEU A 70 10.91 -6.42 -14.77
N GLY A 71 11.58 -7.04 -13.79
CA GLY A 71 12.69 -7.95 -14.02
C GLY A 71 14.04 -7.30 -14.35
N GLU A 72 14.08 -6.00 -14.59
CA GLU A 72 15.28 -5.18 -14.85
C GLU A 72 15.57 -4.19 -13.70
N LEU A 73 16.57 -3.33 -13.85
CA LEU A 73 16.80 -2.22 -12.91
C LEU A 73 15.60 -1.29 -12.88
N PHE A 74 15.06 -1.05 -11.69
CA PHE A 74 14.06 -0.01 -11.46
C PHE A 74 14.49 0.84 -10.26
N VAL A 75 14.77 2.11 -10.49
CA VAL A 75 15.34 2.99 -9.44
C VAL A 75 14.28 3.63 -8.54
N GLY A 76 12.99 3.33 -8.77
CA GLY A 76 11.89 4.11 -8.21
C GLY A 76 11.74 5.44 -8.93
N ILE A 77 10.51 5.89 -9.11
CA ILE A 77 10.19 7.12 -9.85
C ILE A 77 9.05 7.84 -9.15
N GLU A 78 8.91 9.14 -9.37
CA GLU A 78 7.76 9.89 -8.86
C GLU A 78 6.47 9.41 -9.52
N HIS A 79 5.33 9.59 -8.85
CA HIS A 79 4.05 9.12 -9.39
C HIS A 79 3.73 9.76 -10.75
N SER A 80 4.08 11.04 -10.93
CA SER A 80 3.93 11.77 -12.19
C SER A 80 4.65 11.13 -13.38
N GLN A 81 5.65 10.28 -13.13
CA GLN A 81 6.43 9.56 -14.14
C GLN A 81 5.90 8.13 -14.38
N CYS A 82 4.96 7.63 -13.57
CA CYS A 82 4.47 6.25 -13.67
C CYS A 82 3.71 6.00 -14.98
N ALA A 83 2.93 6.96 -15.47
CA ALA A 83 2.29 6.87 -16.78
C ALA A 83 3.32 6.77 -17.92
N GLN A 84 4.45 7.49 -17.81
CA GLN A 84 5.54 7.38 -18.79
C GLN A 84 6.21 6.00 -18.72
N LYS A 85 6.45 5.44 -17.53
CA LYS A 85 6.96 4.06 -17.40
C LYS A 85 6.00 3.06 -18.04
N MET A 86 4.70 3.19 -17.81
CA MET A 86 3.67 2.35 -18.44
C MET A 86 3.75 2.41 -19.98
N ARG A 87 3.80 3.62 -20.56
CA ARG A 87 3.99 3.80 -22.01
C ARG A 87 5.29 3.17 -22.51
N SER A 88 6.41 3.38 -21.82
CA SER A 88 7.70 2.79 -22.21
C SER A 88 7.68 1.26 -22.19
N THR A 89 6.96 0.64 -21.25
CA THR A 89 6.77 -0.81 -21.20
C THR A 89 5.87 -1.29 -22.35
N GLN A 90 4.83 -0.53 -22.70
CA GLN A 90 4.00 -0.82 -23.88
C GLN A 90 4.82 -0.72 -25.19
N ASP A 91 5.60 0.35 -25.35
CA ASP A 91 6.44 0.57 -26.53
C ASP A 91 7.49 -0.53 -26.68
N TYR A 92 8.16 -0.92 -25.60
CA TYR A 92 9.10 -2.03 -25.62
C TYR A 92 8.42 -3.34 -26.07
N HIS A 93 7.28 -3.69 -25.46
CA HIS A 93 6.56 -4.92 -25.82
C HIS A 93 6.15 -4.99 -27.28
N MET A 94 5.71 -3.86 -27.83
CA MET A 94 5.17 -3.82 -29.17
C MET A 94 6.25 -3.60 -30.24
N ASP A 95 7.34 -2.87 -29.95
CA ASP A 95 8.31 -2.48 -30.99
C ASP A 95 9.66 -3.17 -30.88
N LYS A 96 10.03 -3.68 -29.70
CA LYS A 96 11.38 -4.17 -29.42
C LYS A 96 11.44 -5.60 -28.87
N SER A 97 10.37 -6.07 -28.24
CA SER A 97 10.30 -7.41 -27.65
C SER A 97 10.41 -8.48 -28.75
N PRO A 98 11.23 -9.53 -28.57
CA PRO A 98 11.28 -10.64 -29.52
C PRO A 98 9.96 -11.41 -29.62
N GLU A 99 9.11 -11.33 -28.59
CA GLU A 99 7.76 -11.91 -28.59
C GLU A 99 6.76 -11.12 -29.45
N ASN A 100 7.14 -9.93 -29.93
CA ASN A 100 6.35 -9.07 -30.82
C ASN A 100 4.89 -8.92 -30.36
N TYR A 101 4.68 -8.48 -29.12
CA TYR A 101 3.34 -8.39 -28.56
C TYR A 101 2.49 -7.35 -29.31
N PHE A 102 1.21 -7.64 -29.51
CA PHE A 102 0.27 -6.69 -30.11
C PHE A 102 -0.10 -5.52 -29.18
N ASP A 103 0.20 -5.62 -27.90
CA ASP A 103 -0.03 -4.61 -26.85
C ASP A 103 0.87 -4.93 -25.65
N ILE A 104 0.86 -4.10 -24.60
CA ILE A 104 1.43 -4.49 -23.31
C ILE A 104 0.95 -5.88 -22.88
N ALA A 105 1.87 -6.74 -22.41
CA ALA A 105 1.56 -8.14 -22.13
C ALA A 105 0.70 -8.33 -20.86
N TYR A 106 0.76 -7.39 -19.91
CA TYR A 106 0.12 -7.52 -18.61
C TYR A 106 -1.36 -7.09 -18.64
N SER A 107 -2.18 -7.70 -17.78
CA SER A 107 -3.59 -7.31 -17.63
C SER A 107 -3.70 -5.95 -16.96
N VAL A 108 -2.94 -5.71 -15.89
CA VAL A 108 -2.77 -4.39 -15.25
C VAL A 108 -1.34 -4.25 -14.73
N ALA A 109 -0.93 -3.02 -14.42
CA ALA A 109 0.29 -2.74 -13.67
C ALA A 109 0.01 -1.95 -12.39
N VAL A 110 0.90 -2.02 -11.40
CA VAL A 110 0.77 -1.32 -10.11
C VAL A 110 2.07 -0.59 -9.79
N CYS A 111 2.01 0.73 -9.68
CA CYS A 111 3.18 1.53 -9.34
C CYS A 111 3.49 1.50 -7.84
N GLN A 112 4.68 1.97 -7.45
CA GLN A 112 5.09 2.03 -6.04
C GLN A 112 4.21 2.94 -5.15
N HIS A 113 3.32 3.73 -5.73
CA HIS A 113 2.36 4.60 -5.02
C HIS A 113 0.97 3.94 -4.90
N GLY A 114 0.81 2.72 -5.42
CA GLY A 114 -0.43 1.96 -5.28
C GLY A 114 -1.54 2.34 -6.25
N TYR A 115 -1.21 3.01 -7.37
CA TYR A 115 -2.10 3.22 -8.50
C TYR A 115 -2.05 2.00 -9.42
N VAL A 116 -3.22 1.57 -9.88
CA VAL A 116 -3.42 0.46 -10.80
C VAL A 116 -3.62 1.03 -12.21
N PHE A 117 -2.72 0.70 -13.14
CA PHE A 117 -2.77 1.10 -14.53
C PHE A 117 -3.39 0.00 -15.38
N ASP A 118 -4.40 0.36 -16.17
CA ASP A 118 -5.07 -0.60 -17.04
C ASP A 118 -4.15 -1.03 -18.19
N GLY A 119 -3.91 -2.33 -18.34
CA GLY A 119 -3.12 -2.90 -19.42
C GLY A 119 -4.03 -3.44 -20.50
N ARG A 120 -3.97 -4.75 -20.74
CA ARG A 120 -5.02 -5.45 -21.50
C ARG A 120 -6.36 -5.43 -20.78
N GLY A 121 -6.37 -5.29 -19.46
CA GLY A 121 -7.57 -5.12 -18.65
C GLY A 121 -8.36 -6.40 -18.38
N ALA A 122 -9.49 -6.22 -17.71
CA ALA A 122 -10.43 -7.30 -17.39
C ALA A 122 -11.16 -7.79 -18.66
N GLY A 123 -11.45 -9.09 -18.72
CA GLY A 123 -12.09 -9.71 -19.88
C GLY A 123 -11.13 -10.09 -21.02
N HIS A 124 -9.86 -9.68 -20.96
CA HIS A 124 -8.87 -9.94 -21.99
C HIS A 124 -7.72 -10.84 -21.49
N ARG A 125 -7.32 -11.78 -22.35
CA ARG A 125 -6.21 -12.71 -22.09
C ARG A 125 -4.88 -11.97 -22.01
N SER A 126 -4.10 -12.25 -20.96
CA SER A 126 -2.74 -11.71 -20.81
C SER A 126 -1.77 -12.30 -21.84
N GLY A 127 -0.58 -11.74 -21.94
CA GLY A 127 0.56 -12.28 -22.69
C GLY A 127 1.71 -12.72 -21.79
N ALA A 128 1.61 -12.51 -20.47
CA ALA A 128 2.77 -12.45 -19.58
C ALA A 128 3.02 -13.70 -18.73
N ASN A 129 2.15 -14.71 -18.73
CA ASN A 129 2.23 -15.86 -17.82
C ASN A 129 3.03 -17.05 -18.38
N GLY A 130 3.75 -16.86 -19.49
CA GLY A 130 4.70 -17.83 -20.05
C GLY A 130 4.21 -18.56 -21.30
N ASN A 131 2.94 -18.96 -21.36
CA ASN A 131 2.37 -19.59 -22.56
C ASN A 131 0.84 -19.33 -22.68
N VAL A 132 0.26 -19.77 -23.79
CA VAL A 132 -1.17 -19.55 -24.12
C VAL A 132 -2.13 -20.09 -23.06
N GLU A 133 -1.86 -21.27 -22.52
CA GLU A 133 -2.71 -21.90 -21.49
C GLU A 133 -2.64 -21.12 -20.18
N LEU A 134 -1.44 -20.78 -19.72
CA LEU A 134 -1.23 -20.00 -18.50
C LEU A 134 -1.79 -18.58 -18.61
N ASN A 135 -1.73 -18.00 -19.81
CA ASN A 135 -2.34 -16.70 -20.12
C ASN A 135 -3.87 -16.75 -20.06
N ALA A 136 -4.49 -17.87 -20.47
CA ALA A 136 -5.94 -18.08 -20.42
C ALA A 136 -6.47 -18.39 -19.01
N ASN A 137 -5.61 -18.91 -18.12
CA ASN A 137 -5.99 -19.30 -16.78
C ASN A 137 -5.90 -18.17 -15.74
N HIS A 138 -5.09 -17.14 -15.95
CA HIS A 138 -4.86 -16.08 -14.96
C HIS A 138 -4.70 -14.70 -15.61
N TYR A 139 -5.24 -13.67 -14.95
CA TYR A 139 -4.83 -12.29 -15.21
C TYR A 139 -3.37 -12.07 -14.76
N ALA A 140 -2.68 -11.12 -15.38
CA ALA A 140 -1.30 -10.78 -15.03
C ALA A 140 -1.21 -9.39 -14.41
N VAL A 141 -0.73 -9.31 -13.17
CA VAL A 141 -0.55 -8.05 -12.40
C VAL A 141 0.94 -7.72 -12.32
N LEU A 142 1.38 -6.71 -13.06
CA LEU A 142 2.77 -6.24 -13.02
C LEU A 142 3.00 -5.26 -11.85
N ALA A 143 3.86 -5.58 -10.90
CA ALA A 143 4.39 -4.57 -9.98
C ALA A 143 5.57 -3.84 -10.64
N PHE A 144 5.59 -2.49 -10.57
CA PHE A 144 6.78 -1.71 -10.90
C PHE A 144 7.83 -1.93 -9.81
N LEU A 145 8.57 -3.02 -9.97
CA LEU A 145 9.66 -3.48 -9.13
C LEU A 145 10.72 -4.07 -10.03
N GLY A 146 11.98 -3.82 -9.69
CA GLY A 146 13.11 -4.37 -10.40
C GLY A 146 13.57 -5.70 -9.82
N ASN A 147 14.49 -6.35 -10.52
CA ASN A 147 15.36 -7.36 -9.90
C ASN A 147 16.53 -6.71 -9.13
N THR A 148 16.80 -5.44 -9.43
CA THR A 148 17.82 -4.56 -8.86
C THR A 148 17.23 -3.16 -8.69
N GLY A 149 17.76 -2.37 -7.76
CA GLY A 149 17.16 -1.09 -7.35
C GLY A 149 16.02 -1.30 -6.35
N VAL A 150 14.82 -0.84 -6.68
CA VAL A 150 13.61 -1.02 -5.87
C VAL A 150 13.06 -2.42 -6.09
N THR A 151 13.41 -3.33 -5.18
CA THR A 151 13.04 -4.75 -5.21
C THR A 151 11.99 -5.12 -4.15
N GLN A 152 11.74 -4.21 -3.21
CA GLN A 152 10.77 -4.39 -2.12
C GLN A 152 9.51 -3.57 -2.42
N PRO A 153 8.31 -4.17 -2.43
CA PRO A 153 7.08 -3.43 -2.60
C PRO A 153 6.84 -2.48 -1.43
N SER A 154 6.40 -1.25 -1.75
CA SER A 154 5.90 -0.32 -0.73
C SER A 154 4.55 -0.79 -0.19
N GLN A 155 4.13 -0.29 0.97
CA GLN A 155 2.80 -0.58 1.50
C GLN A 155 1.68 -0.14 0.54
N SER A 156 1.83 1.02 -0.11
CA SER A 156 0.87 1.51 -1.10
C SER A 156 0.80 0.58 -2.31
N GLN A 157 1.93 0.06 -2.78
CA GLN A 157 1.95 -0.91 -3.89
C GLN A 157 1.29 -2.22 -3.51
N ILE A 158 1.50 -2.71 -2.27
CA ILE A 158 0.78 -3.89 -1.74
C ILE A 158 -0.72 -3.63 -1.77
N THR A 159 -1.18 -2.47 -1.26
CA THR A 159 -2.60 -2.09 -1.32
C THR A 159 -3.11 -2.04 -2.77
N GLY A 160 -2.37 -1.43 -3.69
CA GLY A 160 -2.75 -1.40 -5.11
C GLY A 160 -2.82 -2.79 -5.76
N ILE A 161 -1.94 -3.73 -5.39
CA ILE A 161 -1.99 -5.12 -5.85
C ILE A 161 -3.23 -5.84 -5.29
N GLN A 162 -3.51 -5.66 -3.99
CA GLN A 162 -4.74 -6.19 -3.38
C GLN A 162 -5.99 -5.63 -4.08
N ASP A 163 -5.98 -4.35 -4.46
CA ASP A 163 -7.12 -3.73 -5.15
C ASP A 163 -7.25 -4.18 -6.60
N ALA A 164 -6.13 -4.43 -7.31
CA ALA A 164 -6.15 -5.10 -8.61
C ALA A 164 -6.75 -6.51 -8.52
N ILE A 165 -6.42 -7.27 -7.46
CA ILE A 165 -7.00 -8.59 -7.21
C ILE A 165 -8.50 -8.48 -6.91
N ALA A 166 -8.90 -7.54 -6.07
CA ALA A 166 -10.31 -7.26 -5.78
C ALA A 166 -11.08 -6.88 -7.06
N TYR A 167 -10.48 -6.04 -7.90
CA TYR A 167 -11.02 -5.66 -9.21
C TYR A 167 -11.27 -6.88 -10.11
N PHE A 168 -10.29 -7.78 -10.25
CA PHE A 168 -10.48 -8.98 -11.06
C PHE A 168 -11.48 -9.98 -10.46
N ARG A 169 -11.52 -10.14 -9.13
CA ARG A 169 -12.54 -10.98 -8.46
C ARG A 169 -13.95 -10.49 -8.76
N ARG A 170 -14.17 -9.16 -8.73
CA ARG A 170 -15.45 -8.55 -9.14
C ARG A 170 -15.78 -8.76 -10.62
N LYS A 171 -14.79 -9.05 -11.46
CA LYS A 171 -14.93 -9.36 -12.89
C LYS A 171 -14.93 -10.87 -13.18
N GLY A 172 -15.15 -11.70 -12.15
CA GLY A 172 -15.33 -13.14 -12.30
C GLY A 172 -14.04 -13.97 -12.21
N ALA A 173 -12.92 -13.39 -11.78
CA ALA A 173 -11.73 -14.18 -11.48
C ALA A 173 -11.92 -15.01 -10.21
N GLY A 174 -11.38 -16.23 -10.22
CA GLY A 174 -11.27 -17.08 -9.04
C GLY A 174 -10.28 -16.54 -8.00
N ASN A 175 -10.04 -17.35 -6.96
CA ASN A 175 -9.29 -16.93 -5.78
C ASN A 175 -7.78 -17.20 -5.86
N GLU A 176 -7.28 -17.83 -6.92
CA GLU A 176 -5.85 -18.13 -7.00
C GLU A 176 -5.01 -16.84 -7.05
N ILE A 177 -4.04 -16.74 -6.16
CA ILE A 177 -2.99 -15.72 -6.19
C ILE A 177 -1.67 -16.46 -6.31
N LYS A 178 -0.98 -16.27 -7.43
CA LYS A 178 0.26 -16.98 -7.76
C LYS A 178 1.35 -16.00 -8.18
N GLY A 179 2.61 -16.42 -8.08
CA GLY A 179 3.70 -15.77 -8.80
C GLY A 179 3.80 -16.31 -10.23
N HIS A 180 4.45 -15.56 -11.13
CA HIS A 180 4.79 -16.09 -12.46
C HIS A 180 5.51 -17.45 -12.37
N ARG A 181 6.47 -17.58 -11.45
CA ARG A 181 7.21 -18.82 -11.17
C ARG A 181 6.39 -20.04 -10.79
N ASP A 182 5.13 -19.89 -10.37
CA ASP A 182 4.29 -21.04 -9.98
C ASP A 182 3.72 -21.80 -11.19
N GLY A 183 3.91 -21.30 -12.41
CA GLY A 183 3.56 -22.06 -13.61
C GLY A 183 4.55 -21.94 -14.76
N TYR A 184 5.64 -21.19 -14.60
CA TYR A 184 6.66 -21.01 -15.63
C TYR A 184 8.05 -20.99 -14.99
N SER A 185 9.07 -21.49 -15.66
CA SER A 185 10.44 -21.50 -15.14
C SER A 185 11.05 -20.10 -15.24
N THR A 186 10.95 -19.31 -14.16
CA THR A 186 11.43 -17.92 -14.10
C THR A 186 11.70 -17.46 -12.67
N ASN A 187 12.55 -16.45 -12.51
CA ASN A 187 12.75 -15.76 -11.23
C ASN A 187 11.64 -14.72 -10.94
N CYS A 188 10.79 -14.38 -11.90
CA CYS A 188 9.63 -13.52 -11.67
C CYS A 188 8.66 -14.18 -10.66
N PRO A 189 8.14 -13.47 -9.63
CA PRO A 189 8.10 -12.02 -9.43
C PRO A 189 9.20 -11.45 -8.51
N GLY A 190 10.33 -12.14 -8.34
CA GLY A 190 11.33 -11.81 -7.32
C GLY A 190 10.95 -12.31 -5.92
N GLY A 191 11.92 -12.36 -5.01
CA GLY A 191 11.75 -12.95 -3.67
C GLY A 191 10.73 -12.21 -2.80
N ALA A 192 10.84 -10.88 -2.72
CA ALA A 192 9.98 -10.06 -1.87
C ALA A 192 8.49 -10.20 -2.21
N LEU A 193 8.14 -10.00 -3.49
CA LEU A 193 6.76 -10.10 -3.94
C LEU A 193 6.25 -11.54 -3.89
N TYR A 194 7.11 -12.54 -4.14
CA TYR A 194 6.72 -13.94 -4.00
C TYR A 194 6.44 -14.33 -2.54
N ASN A 195 7.17 -13.79 -1.57
CA ASN A 195 6.88 -14.04 -0.15
C ASN A 195 5.47 -13.58 0.22
N LEU A 196 5.03 -12.42 -0.28
CA LEU A 196 3.67 -11.90 -0.06
C LEU A 196 2.58 -12.76 -0.72
N VAL A 197 2.90 -13.46 -1.81
CA VAL A 197 2.02 -14.48 -2.39
C VAL A 197 1.91 -15.67 -1.43
N LYS A 198 3.05 -16.14 -0.90
CA LYS A 198 3.11 -17.36 -0.08
C LYS A 198 2.53 -17.19 1.32
N ASP A 199 2.70 -16.01 1.92
CA ASP A 199 2.17 -15.71 3.25
C ASP A 199 0.71 -15.23 3.25
N GLY A 200 0.12 -15.04 2.05
CA GLY A 200 -1.26 -14.62 1.87
C GLY A 200 -1.52 -13.12 1.99
N THR A 201 -0.48 -12.29 2.19
CA THR A 201 -0.63 -10.83 2.34
C THR A 201 -1.33 -10.17 1.16
N LEU A 202 -1.19 -10.72 -0.06
CA LEU A 202 -1.83 -10.15 -1.24
C LEU A 202 -3.32 -10.44 -1.36
N ASP A 203 -3.89 -11.31 -0.52
CA ASP A 203 -5.33 -11.56 -0.55
C ASP A 203 -6.10 -10.35 0.02
N PRO A 204 -6.97 -9.68 -0.76
CA PRO A 204 -7.79 -8.58 -0.25
C PRO A 204 -8.88 -9.03 0.72
N GLY A 205 -9.03 -10.33 1.00
CA GLY A 205 -10.06 -10.90 1.86
C GLY A 205 -11.47 -10.74 1.28
N LYS A 206 -12.46 -10.75 2.18
CA LYS A 206 -13.87 -10.53 1.81
C LYS A 206 -14.05 -9.07 1.37
N LEU A 207 -14.53 -8.89 0.15
CA LEU A 207 -14.75 -7.56 -0.44
C LEU A 207 -16.01 -6.92 0.16
N TYR A 208 -15.92 -5.65 0.51
CA TYR A 208 -17.07 -4.83 0.89
C TYR A 208 -17.65 -4.14 -0.34
N ASP A 209 -18.97 -4.18 -0.48
CA ASP A 209 -19.71 -3.70 -1.67
C ASP A 209 -20.11 -2.22 -1.59
N GLY A 210 -19.64 -1.52 -0.57
CA GLY A 210 -19.91 -0.11 -0.37
C GLY A 210 -21.18 0.14 0.43
N GLY A 211 -21.28 1.33 1.00
CA GLY A 211 -22.42 1.72 1.82
C GLY A 211 -22.19 3.04 2.55
N THR A 212 -22.97 3.25 3.60
CA THR A 212 -22.84 4.39 4.51
C THR A 212 -22.66 3.87 5.93
N HIS A 213 -21.81 4.53 6.71
CA HIS A 213 -21.56 4.24 8.11
C HIS A 213 -21.76 5.51 8.94
N THR A 214 -22.58 5.42 9.98
CA THR A 214 -22.75 6.52 10.95
C THR A 214 -21.67 6.41 12.03
N VAL A 215 -20.86 7.45 12.21
CA VAL A 215 -19.77 7.47 13.18
C VAL A 215 -20.32 7.33 14.60
N GLY A 216 -19.87 6.29 15.30
CA GLY A 216 -20.18 6.01 16.69
C GLY A 216 -19.20 6.68 17.66
N VAL A 217 -19.57 6.67 18.94
CA VAL A 217 -18.73 7.19 20.03
C VAL A 217 -17.42 6.40 20.09
N GLY A 218 -16.28 7.10 20.05
CA GLY A 218 -14.94 6.51 20.17
C GLY A 218 -14.42 5.81 18.91
N GLU A 219 -15.15 5.83 17.80
CA GLU A 219 -14.65 5.29 16.54
C GLU A 219 -13.53 6.15 15.96
N THR A 220 -12.59 5.47 15.32
CA THR A 220 -11.49 6.10 14.57
C THR A 220 -11.60 5.70 13.10
N LEU A 221 -11.04 6.52 12.22
CA LEU A 221 -10.96 6.21 10.79
C LEU A 221 -10.28 4.85 10.54
N LYS A 222 -9.20 4.55 11.27
CA LYS A 222 -8.52 3.25 11.26
C LYS A 222 -9.45 2.10 11.66
N GLY A 223 -10.22 2.26 12.73
CA GLY A 223 -11.18 1.24 13.17
C GLY A 223 -12.27 0.97 12.12
N ILE A 224 -12.79 2.03 11.50
CA ILE A 224 -13.78 1.93 10.42
C ILE A 224 -13.18 1.27 9.17
N SER A 225 -11.96 1.64 8.77
CA SER A 225 -11.20 1.03 7.68
C SER A 225 -11.04 -0.48 7.88
N LEU A 226 -10.61 -0.92 9.07
CA LEU A 226 -10.47 -2.34 9.41
C LEU A 226 -11.83 -3.07 9.39
N LYS A 227 -12.88 -2.45 9.94
CA LYS A 227 -14.23 -3.03 10.01
C LYS A 227 -14.79 -3.33 8.62
N PHE A 228 -14.63 -2.40 7.69
CA PHE A 228 -15.17 -2.54 6.34
C PHE A 228 -14.18 -3.11 5.34
N ASN A 229 -12.94 -3.39 5.76
CA ASN A 229 -11.87 -3.86 4.86
C ASN A 229 -11.69 -2.91 3.66
N VAL A 230 -11.64 -1.60 3.94
CA VAL A 230 -11.47 -0.53 2.95
C VAL A 230 -10.35 0.39 3.42
N PRO A 231 -9.26 0.55 2.63
CA PRO A 231 -8.16 1.44 3.01
C PRO A 231 -8.61 2.85 3.39
N GLU A 232 -8.01 3.41 4.45
CA GLU A 232 -8.34 4.75 4.97
C GLU A 232 -8.31 5.82 3.89
N ARG A 233 -7.35 5.74 2.95
CA ARG A 233 -7.20 6.66 1.82
C ARG A 233 -8.51 6.82 1.01
N TYR A 234 -9.23 5.73 0.77
CA TYR A 234 -10.47 5.80 0.00
C TYR A 234 -11.63 6.38 0.79
N ILE A 235 -11.69 6.13 2.09
CA ILE A 235 -12.69 6.73 2.98
C ILE A 235 -12.43 8.24 3.08
N ILE A 236 -11.16 8.66 3.17
CA ILE A 236 -10.76 10.07 3.18
C ILE A 236 -11.22 10.76 1.89
N ASP A 237 -10.83 10.23 0.73
CA ASP A 237 -11.08 10.89 -0.56
C ASP A 237 -12.56 11.00 -0.88
N VAL A 238 -13.31 9.91 -0.70
CA VAL A 238 -14.74 9.87 -1.02
C VAL A 238 -15.56 10.80 -0.12
N ASN A 239 -15.11 11.01 1.11
CA ASN A 239 -15.77 11.93 2.06
C ASN A 239 -15.10 13.31 2.12
N LYS A 240 -14.05 13.55 1.32
CA LYS A 240 -13.27 14.79 1.32
C LYS A 240 -12.81 15.20 2.72
N LEU A 241 -12.44 14.21 3.55
CA LEU A 241 -11.98 14.47 4.92
C LEU A 241 -10.68 15.27 4.87
N LYS A 242 -10.56 16.27 5.75
CA LYS A 242 -9.35 17.10 5.86
C LYS A 242 -8.58 16.71 7.10
N ALA A 243 -7.25 16.79 7.03
CA ALA A 243 -6.38 16.61 8.20
C ALA A 243 -6.87 17.53 9.35
N PRO A 244 -6.97 17.04 10.60
CA PRO A 244 -6.40 15.79 11.14
C PRO A 244 -7.27 14.52 10.94
N TYR A 245 -8.25 14.54 10.04
CA TYR A 245 -9.19 13.45 9.76
C TYR A 245 -10.00 13.04 10.99
N ALA A 246 -10.28 14.01 11.87
CA ALA A 246 -11.15 13.82 13.01
C ALA A 246 -12.57 13.48 12.53
N LEU A 247 -13.17 12.47 13.16
CA LEU A 247 -14.54 12.05 12.89
C LEU A 247 -15.46 12.67 13.93
N ILE A 248 -16.61 13.19 13.49
CA ILE A 248 -17.63 13.72 14.38
C ILE A 248 -18.69 12.64 14.60
N VAL A 249 -19.01 12.35 15.86
CA VAL A 249 -20.03 11.36 16.21
C VAL A 249 -21.37 11.79 15.58
N GLY A 250 -22.03 10.85 14.91
CA GLY A 250 -23.27 11.09 14.17
C GLY A 250 -23.08 11.41 12.69
N ASP A 251 -21.86 11.73 12.24
CA ASP A 251 -21.59 11.94 10.82
C ASP A 251 -21.84 10.67 10.00
N LYS A 252 -22.37 10.84 8.80
CA LYS A 252 -22.53 9.75 7.84
C LYS A 252 -21.34 9.73 6.89
N LEU A 253 -20.49 8.73 7.03
CA LEU A 253 -19.38 8.45 6.12
C LEU A 253 -19.83 7.52 5.01
N LYS A 254 -19.57 7.90 3.76
CA LYS A 254 -19.64 7.01 2.62
C LYS A 254 -18.45 6.05 2.65
N ILE A 255 -18.73 4.75 2.70
CA ILE A 255 -17.71 3.71 2.66
C ILE A 255 -17.69 3.13 1.25
N PRO A 256 -16.60 3.29 0.47
CA PRO A 256 -16.57 2.86 -0.92
C PRO A 256 -16.40 1.35 -1.07
N ALA A 257 -16.74 0.81 -2.24
CA ALA A 257 -16.80 -0.63 -2.50
C ALA A 257 -15.44 -1.16 -3.00
N ARG A 258 -14.62 -1.85 -2.19
CA ARG A 258 -13.21 -2.21 -2.53
C ARG A 258 -13.03 -2.85 -3.92
N GLY A 259 -12.04 -2.40 -4.70
CA GLY A 259 -11.74 -2.94 -6.04
C GLY A 259 -12.63 -2.42 -7.17
N VAL A 260 -13.24 -1.24 -7.01
CA VAL A 260 -14.08 -0.60 -8.03
C VAL A 260 -13.35 0.66 -8.54
N PRO A 261 -13.06 0.79 -9.85
CA PRO A 261 -12.33 1.94 -10.38
C PRO A 261 -13.01 3.27 -10.07
N LEU A 262 -12.21 4.29 -9.76
CA LEU A 262 -12.61 5.69 -9.89
C LEU A 262 -12.80 6.00 -11.38
N GLY A 263 -13.84 6.75 -11.77
CA GLY A 263 -13.81 7.44 -13.05
C GLY A 263 -12.65 8.45 -13.03
N SER A 264 -12.01 8.67 -14.19
CA SER A 264 -10.86 9.57 -14.34
C SER A 264 -11.07 10.89 -13.59
N ALA A 265 -10.08 11.33 -12.83
CA ALA A 265 -10.04 12.72 -12.38
C ALA A 265 -8.64 13.32 -12.62
N PRO A 266 -8.53 14.22 -13.61
CA PRO A 266 -7.73 15.45 -13.47
C PRO A 266 -8.63 16.70 -13.68
N PRO A 267 -8.23 17.92 -13.22
CA PRO A 267 -6.88 18.47 -13.40
C PRO A 267 -6.21 19.09 -12.15
N THR A 268 -4.89 19.12 -12.22
CA THR A 268 -4.02 20.09 -11.55
C THR A 268 -4.50 21.52 -11.80
N THR A 269 -4.71 22.32 -10.74
CA THR A 269 -4.37 23.76 -10.75
C THR A 269 -4.28 24.33 -9.33
N THR A 270 -3.11 24.89 -9.02
CA THR A 270 -2.91 26.15 -8.29
C THR A 270 -4.10 26.76 -7.54
N SER A 271 -4.04 26.75 -6.21
CA SER A 271 -4.47 27.88 -5.38
C SER A 271 -3.68 27.87 -4.07
N LYS A 272 -2.82 28.88 -3.94
CA LYS A 272 -2.14 29.33 -2.72
C LYS A 272 -3.12 29.36 -1.53
N PRO A 273 -2.78 28.81 -0.35
CA PRO A 273 -3.63 28.97 0.83
C PRO A 273 -3.50 30.40 1.35
N THR A 274 -4.60 31.15 1.36
CA THR A 274 -4.82 32.22 2.33
C THR A 274 -5.43 31.60 3.59
N ASP A 275 -4.77 31.91 4.69
CA ASP A 275 -5.02 31.48 6.07
C ASP A 275 -6.45 31.80 6.54
N PRO A 276 -7.01 30.99 7.45
CA PRO A 276 -7.27 31.59 8.75
C PRO A 276 -6.76 30.72 9.90
N THR A 277 -6.09 31.43 10.82
CA THR A 277 -5.49 30.98 12.07
C THR A 277 -6.48 30.22 12.98
N PRO A 278 -6.10 29.06 13.57
CA PRO A 278 -6.86 28.41 14.62
C PRO A 278 -6.55 29.00 16.02
N PRO A 279 -7.51 28.99 16.97
CA PRO A 279 -7.28 29.48 18.32
C PRO A 279 -6.38 28.55 19.14
N THR A 280 -5.46 29.18 19.87
CA THR A 280 -4.53 28.60 20.84
C THR A 280 -5.22 28.06 22.10
N THR A 281 -4.87 26.84 22.49
CA THR A 281 -4.77 26.43 23.91
C THR A 281 -3.61 25.42 24.04
N PRO A 282 -2.75 25.51 25.06
CA PRO A 282 -1.43 24.86 25.05
C PRO A 282 -1.48 23.40 25.54
N PRO A 283 -0.83 22.43 24.87
CA PRO A 283 -0.70 21.09 25.41
C PRO A 283 0.58 20.93 26.24
N THR A 284 0.41 20.29 27.39
CA THR A 284 1.41 19.62 28.22
C THR A 284 2.51 18.94 27.40
N THR A 285 3.77 19.17 27.77
CA THR A 285 4.99 18.82 27.02
C THR A 285 5.11 17.31 26.71
N PRO A 286 4.99 16.87 25.44
CA PRO A 286 5.24 15.48 25.05
C PRO A 286 6.74 15.19 24.92
N ASN A 287 7.17 13.95 25.24
CA ASN A 287 8.54 13.47 25.01
C ASN A 287 8.95 13.61 23.52
N ARG A 288 10.06 14.30 23.26
CA ARG A 288 10.57 14.62 21.91
C ARG A 288 11.67 13.65 21.47
N GLU A 289 11.70 13.30 20.18
CA GLU A 289 12.71 12.42 19.59
C GLU A 289 14.05 13.16 19.60
N PRO A 290 15.12 12.59 20.20
CA PRO A 290 16.45 13.16 20.11
C PRO A 290 16.88 13.29 18.64
N PHE A 291 17.62 14.35 18.31
CA PHE A 291 18.11 14.53 16.94
C PHE A 291 19.00 13.35 16.50
N PRO A 292 18.61 12.57 15.47
CA PRO A 292 19.38 11.39 15.04
C PRO A 292 20.74 11.70 14.41
N GLY A 293 21.03 12.98 14.12
CA GLY A 293 22.23 13.41 13.43
C GLY A 293 22.04 13.56 11.91
N THR A 294 22.66 14.59 11.32
CA THR A 294 22.49 14.90 9.89
C THR A 294 22.97 13.76 8.98
N ALA A 295 24.05 13.06 9.34
CA ALA A 295 24.56 11.93 8.58
C ALA A 295 23.54 10.78 8.49
N TRP A 296 22.72 10.58 9.52
CA TRP A 296 21.66 9.57 9.53
C TRP A 296 20.55 9.90 8.54
N PHE A 297 20.17 11.16 8.35
CA PHE A 297 19.22 11.53 7.30
C PHE A 297 19.83 11.39 5.90
N LYS A 298 21.10 11.76 5.74
CA LYS A 298 21.81 11.66 4.46
C LYS A 298 21.97 10.21 3.96
N SER A 299 21.89 9.21 4.84
CA SER A 299 21.86 7.80 4.43
C SER A 299 20.50 7.33 3.90
N LYS A 300 19.50 8.23 3.84
CA LYS A 300 18.13 7.98 3.36
C LYS A 300 17.44 6.79 4.07
N PRO A 301 17.24 6.87 5.39
CA PRO A 301 16.84 5.74 6.21
C PRO A 301 15.37 5.33 6.00
N ASN A 302 15.07 4.06 6.28
CA ASN A 302 13.70 3.57 6.45
C ASN A 302 13.37 3.38 7.94
N SER A 303 12.66 4.35 8.52
CA SER A 303 12.42 4.41 9.95
C SER A 303 11.07 5.09 10.30
N PRO A 304 10.36 4.61 11.33
CA PRO A 304 9.21 5.32 11.90
C PRO A 304 9.50 6.76 12.33
N ILE A 305 10.77 7.11 12.59
CA ILE A 305 11.21 8.48 12.88
C ILE A 305 10.96 9.40 11.69
N ILE A 306 11.13 8.92 10.45
CA ILE A 306 10.81 9.69 9.24
C ILE A 306 9.32 9.93 9.15
N THR A 307 8.50 8.92 9.44
CA THR A 307 7.04 9.07 9.48
C THR A 307 6.61 10.09 10.55
N ALA A 308 7.20 10.02 11.75
CA ALA A 308 6.89 10.94 12.84
C ALA A 308 7.33 12.38 12.52
N MET A 309 8.53 12.54 11.96
CA MET A 309 9.04 13.83 11.50
C MET A 309 8.13 14.41 10.42
N GLY A 310 7.82 13.62 9.39
CA GLY A 310 6.96 14.07 8.31
C GLY A 310 5.56 14.43 8.77
N LYS A 311 4.99 13.72 9.77
CA LYS A 311 3.70 14.10 10.39
C LYS A 311 3.78 15.47 11.06
N ARG A 312 4.92 15.81 11.68
CA ARG A 312 5.14 17.16 12.22
C ARG A 312 5.33 18.20 11.14
N LEU A 313 6.06 17.91 10.06
CA LEU A 313 6.19 18.82 8.93
C LEU A 313 4.83 19.13 8.30
N VAL A 314 3.93 18.14 8.24
CA VAL A 314 2.52 18.35 7.85
C VAL A 314 1.80 19.26 8.84
N ALA A 315 1.90 18.98 10.14
CA ALA A 315 1.26 19.80 11.18
C ALA A 315 1.78 21.24 11.23
N GLU A 316 3.04 21.46 10.85
CA GLU A 316 3.65 22.79 10.73
C GLU A 316 3.33 23.49 9.41
N GLY A 317 2.53 22.89 8.52
CA GLY A 317 2.18 23.46 7.22
C GLY A 317 3.35 23.49 6.23
N CYS A 318 4.41 22.73 6.49
CA CYS A 318 5.61 22.68 5.64
C CYS A 318 5.59 21.48 4.67
N SER A 319 4.49 20.73 4.61
CA SER A 319 4.37 19.53 3.76
C SER A 319 4.61 19.81 2.28
N LYS A 320 5.39 18.92 1.66
CA LYS A 320 5.50 18.67 0.22
C LYS A 320 5.08 17.25 -0.16
N TYR A 321 4.50 16.51 0.78
CA TYR A 321 3.98 15.18 0.54
C TYR A 321 2.72 15.25 -0.32
N VAL A 322 2.64 14.37 -1.32
CA VAL A 322 1.43 14.16 -2.12
C VAL A 322 0.45 13.24 -1.39
N GLU A 323 0.95 12.16 -0.77
CA GLU A 323 0.14 11.12 -0.12
C GLU A 323 0.26 11.12 1.43
N GLY A 324 1.14 11.98 1.96
CA GLY A 324 1.53 11.99 3.37
C GLY A 324 2.88 11.31 3.62
N PRO A 325 3.41 11.45 4.84
CA PRO A 325 4.76 11.01 5.20
C PRO A 325 4.85 9.49 5.43
N GLY A 326 5.84 8.86 4.79
CA GLY A 326 6.15 7.43 4.92
C GLY A 326 7.32 7.14 5.88
N ALA A 327 7.72 5.87 6.02
CA ALA A 327 8.88 5.50 6.84
C ALA A 327 10.20 5.60 6.07
N GLN A 328 10.17 5.44 4.75
CA GLN A 328 11.32 5.61 3.87
C GLN A 328 11.56 7.10 3.61
N TRP A 329 12.78 7.57 3.88
CA TRP A 329 13.21 8.91 3.48
C TRP A 329 13.09 9.10 1.97
N SER A 330 12.51 10.22 1.58
CA SER A 330 12.20 10.60 0.20
C SER A 330 12.58 12.06 -0.08
N ASP A 331 12.52 12.45 -1.36
CA ASP A 331 12.75 13.85 -1.75
C ASP A 331 11.62 14.76 -1.25
N ALA A 332 10.41 14.21 -1.01
CA ALA A 332 9.33 14.93 -0.35
C ALA A 332 9.66 15.27 1.11
N ASP A 333 10.39 14.42 1.83
CA ASP A 333 10.88 14.73 3.18
C ASP A 333 11.90 15.87 3.13
N LEU A 334 12.87 15.79 2.23
CA LEU A 334 13.89 16.83 2.02
C LEU A 334 13.25 18.18 1.68
N ALA A 335 12.30 18.18 0.74
CA ALA A 335 11.60 19.40 0.32
C ALA A 335 10.68 19.95 1.42
N SER A 336 9.98 19.08 2.17
CA SER A 336 9.16 19.49 3.31
C SER A 336 9.99 20.11 4.42
N TYR A 337 11.14 19.51 4.69
CA TYR A 337 12.04 19.99 5.75
C TYR A 337 12.74 21.30 5.34
N LYS A 338 13.01 21.49 4.05
CA LYS A 338 13.51 22.77 3.52
C LYS A 338 12.53 23.91 3.76
N GLU A 339 11.24 23.68 3.58
CA GLU A 339 10.22 24.69 3.92
C GLU A 339 10.13 24.93 5.43
N TRP A 340 10.34 23.89 6.24
CA TRP A 340 10.42 24.04 7.69
C TRP A 340 11.61 24.91 8.12
N GLN A 341 12.79 24.70 7.55
CA GLN A 341 13.95 25.56 7.80
C GLN A 341 13.68 27.01 7.38
N LYS A 342 13.09 27.24 6.20
CA LYS A 342 12.69 28.59 5.77
C LYS A 342 11.67 29.23 6.72
N LYS A 343 10.68 28.46 7.21
CA LYS A 343 9.69 28.93 8.21
C LYS A 343 10.36 29.36 9.52
N LEU A 344 11.49 28.75 9.87
CA LEU A 344 12.32 29.15 11.02
C LEU A 344 13.27 30.33 10.74
N GLY A 345 13.27 30.89 9.52
CA GLY A 345 14.12 32.02 9.12
C GLY A 345 15.49 31.64 8.56
N PHE A 346 15.74 30.36 8.31
CA PHE A 346 16.99 29.90 7.67
C PHE A 346 16.95 30.23 6.16
N SER A 347 18.11 30.51 5.56
CA SER A 347 18.21 30.86 4.14
C SER A 347 19.53 30.37 3.52
N GLY A 348 19.64 30.43 2.19
CA GLY A 348 20.86 30.00 1.49
C GLY A 348 21.20 28.53 1.75
N SER A 349 22.46 28.25 2.06
CA SER A 349 22.95 26.91 2.43
C SER A 349 22.36 26.37 3.73
N ASP A 350 21.81 27.23 4.59
CA ASP A 350 21.31 26.84 5.91
C ASP A 350 19.86 26.33 5.84
N ALA A 351 19.20 26.49 4.69
CA ALA A 351 17.90 25.90 4.35
C ALA A 351 18.05 24.88 3.21
N ASP A 352 18.90 23.88 3.42
CA ASP A 352 19.23 22.84 2.43
C ASP A 352 18.23 21.67 2.39
N GLY A 353 17.31 21.59 3.35
CA GLY A 353 16.36 20.50 3.54
C GLY A 353 16.88 19.36 4.40
N TRP A 354 18.16 19.34 4.77
CA TRP A 354 18.69 18.30 5.64
C TRP A 354 18.46 18.67 7.10
N PRO A 355 17.89 17.76 7.91
CA PRO A 355 17.70 18.04 9.32
C PRO A 355 19.01 18.38 10.03
N GLY A 356 19.01 19.53 10.70
CA GLY A 356 20.04 19.96 11.64
C GLY A 356 19.48 20.02 13.06
N LYS A 357 20.36 20.00 14.07
CA LYS A 357 19.94 19.94 15.49
C LYS A 357 18.97 21.07 15.86
N THR A 358 19.29 22.31 15.48
CA THR A 358 18.47 23.49 15.82
C THR A 358 17.08 23.42 15.20
N SER A 359 16.96 23.10 13.91
CA SER A 359 15.68 22.96 13.23
C SER A 359 14.88 21.75 13.72
N TRP A 360 15.58 20.67 14.11
CA TRP A 360 14.98 19.45 14.65
C TRP A 360 14.35 19.67 16.03
N ASP A 361 15.10 20.31 16.93
CA ASP A 361 14.65 20.60 18.30
C ASP A 361 13.38 21.47 18.29
N LYS A 362 13.27 22.37 17.30
CA LYS A 362 12.10 23.22 17.07
C LYS A 362 10.91 22.46 16.47
N LEU A 363 11.15 21.45 15.61
CA LEU A 363 10.07 20.67 14.98
C LEU A 363 9.28 19.83 15.99
N ALA A 364 9.92 19.50 17.12
CA ALA A 364 9.35 18.76 18.24
C ALA A 364 8.70 17.44 17.78
N VAL A 365 9.48 16.61 17.09
CA VAL A 365 9.06 15.28 16.64
C VAL A 365 8.68 14.42 17.85
N PRO A 366 7.46 13.87 17.94
CA PRO A 366 7.06 13.05 19.07
C PRO A 366 7.77 11.71 19.00
N THR A 367 8.18 11.20 20.16
CA THR A 367 8.69 9.83 20.27
C THR A 367 7.55 8.83 20.11
N GLY A 368 7.77 7.77 19.32
CA GLY A 368 6.86 6.62 19.31
C GLY A 368 6.83 5.92 20.68
N GLN A 369 5.78 5.14 20.97
CA GLN A 369 5.81 4.29 22.18
C GLN A 369 6.98 3.31 22.09
N TYR A 370 7.77 3.23 23.16
CA TYR A 370 8.90 2.31 23.24
C TYR A 370 8.44 0.92 23.65
N ALA A 371 9.10 -0.10 23.09
CA ALA A 371 8.90 -1.45 23.52
C ALA A 371 9.33 -1.59 24.98
N THR A 372 8.48 -2.21 25.79
CA THR A 372 8.87 -2.65 27.13
C THR A 372 10.00 -3.66 27.03
N PHE A 373 10.95 -3.60 27.94
CA PHE A 373 12.06 -4.56 27.98
C PHE A 373 11.51 -6.00 28.06
N PRO A 374 11.81 -6.88 27.08
CA PRO A 374 11.26 -8.25 27.05
C PRO A 374 11.83 -9.19 28.14
N GLY A 375 12.82 -8.72 28.90
CA GLY A 375 13.58 -9.53 29.85
C GLY A 375 14.82 -10.17 29.24
N VAL A 376 15.88 -10.37 30.03
CA VAL A 376 17.15 -10.93 29.55
C VAL A 376 17.01 -12.38 29.07
N ALA A 377 16.07 -13.13 29.67
CA ALA A 377 15.79 -14.52 29.29
C ALA A 377 15.30 -14.65 27.84
N PHE A 378 14.56 -13.64 27.35
CA PHE A 378 14.15 -13.57 25.95
C PHE A 378 15.37 -13.62 25.03
N PHE A 379 16.36 -12.74 25.22
CA PHE A 379 17.54 -12.72 24.34
C PHE A 379 18.40 -13.99 24.45
N LYS A 380 18.48 -14.57 25.65
CA LYS A 380 19.23 -15.80 25.89
C LYS A 380 18.61 -17.04 25.23
N SER A 381 17.33 -17.02 24.86
CA SER A 381 16.68 -18.12 24.13
C SER A 381 16.95 -18.09 22.62
N ASN A 382 17.80 -17.17 22.15
CA ASN A 382 18.12 -16.96 20.73
C ASN A 382 16.87 -16.67 19.85
N PRO A 383 16.07 -15.64 20.16
CA PRO A 383 14.76 -15.46 19.55
C PRO A 383 14.83 -15.05 18.08
N ASN A 384 13.71 -15.26 17.38
CA ASN A 384 13.40 -14.67 16.08
C ASN A 384 12.18 -13.75 16.23
N SER A 385 12.37 -12.44 16.16
CA SER A 385 11.33 -11.46 16.44
C SER A 385 11.61 -10.10 15.81
N PRO A 386 10.58 -9.37 15.31
CA PRO A 386 10.72 -8.00 14.83
C PRO A 386 11.37 -7.03 15.84
N ILE A 387 11.24 -7.31 17.15
CA ILE A 387 11.82 -6.46 18.20
C ILE A 387 13.35 -6.47 18.19
N ILE A 388 13.96 -7.56 17.70
CA ILE A 388 15.42 -7.65 17.50
C ILE A 388 15.83 -6.73 16.37
N THR A 389 15.09 -6.74 15.26
CA THR A 389 15.36 -5.81 14.14
C THR A 389 15.20 -4.35 14.58
N ALA A 390 14.17 -4.04 15.36
CA ALA A 390 13.93 -2.70 15.89
C ALA A 390 15.07 -2.24 16.83
N MET A 391 15.51 -3.12 17.73
CA MET A 391 16.65 -2.88 18.63
C MET A 391 17.94 -2.68 17.82
N GLY A 392 18.22 -3.56 16.86
CA GLY A 392 19.41 -3.47 16.02
C GLY A 392 19.47 -2.20 15.18
N LYS A 393 18.33 -1.74 14.66
CA LYS A 393 18.24 -0.42 14.00
C LYS A 393 18.58 0.73 14.94
N ARG A 394 18.19 0.66 16.23
CA ARG A 394 18.60 1.66 17.23
C ARG A 394 20.09 1.59 17.54
N LEU A 395 20.66 0.40 17.68
CA LEU A 395 22.11 0.24 17.89
C LEU A 395 22.93 0.82 16.73
N VAL A 396 22.46 0.66 15.49
CA VAL A 396 23.03 1.33 14.32
C VAL A 396 22.93 2.85 14.45
N ALA A 397 21.76 3.38 14.80
CA ALA A 397 21.55 4.82 14.97
C ALA A 397 22.41 5.43 16.09
N GLU A 398 22.67 4.66 17.15
CA GLU A 398 23.57 5.06 18.25
C GLU A 398 25.06 4.93 17.88
N GLY A 399 25.40 4.50 16.67
CA GLY A 399 26.79 4.30 16.26
C GLY A 399 27.46 3.09 16.93
N CYS A 400 26.67 2.18 17.48
CA CYS A 400 27.14 0.99 18.20
C CYS A 400 27.13 -0.27 17.33
N SER A 401 26.91 -0.14 16.01
CA SER A 401 26.79 -1.28 15.08
C SER A 401 28.03 -2.16 15.00
N LYS A 402 27.80 -3.48 14.97
CA LYS A 402 28.75 -4.54 14.59
C LYS A 402 28.19 -5.43 13.46
N TYR A 403 27.13 -4.99 12.78
CA TYR A 403 26.53 -5.74 11.67
C TYR A 403 27.36 -5.62 10.39
N VAL A 404 27.41 -6.71 9.61
CA VAL A 404 27.99 -6.72 8.26
C VAL A 404 26.93 -6.35 7.22
N GLU A 405 25.78 -7.01 7.26
CA GLU A 405 24.67 -6.81 6.29
C GLU A 405 23.51 -5.97 6.86
N GLY A 406 23.51 -5.77 8.18
CA GLY A 406 22.46 -5.04 8.91
C GLY A 406 21.69 -5.93 9.90
N PRO A 407 20.81 -5.32 10.73
CA PRO A 407 20.03 -6.06 11.71
C PRO A 407 18.91 -6.88 11.06
N SER A 408 18.72 -8.11 11.55
CA SER A 408 17.67 -9.04 11.10
C SER A 408 16.70 -9.39 12.25
N PRO A 409 15.60 -10.12 11.99
CA PRO A 409 14.71 -10.59 13.06
C PRO A 409 15.33 -11.68 13.95
N GLN A 410 16.37 -12.38 13.47
CA GLN A 410 17.04 -13.45 14.22
C GLN A 410 18.13 -12.86 15.11
N TRP A 411 18.10 -13.17 16.41
CA TRP A 411 19.17 -12.79 17.34
C TRP A 411 20.49 -13.45 16.93
N SER A 412 21.56 -12.67 16.96
CA SER A 412 22.88 -13.09 16.50
C SER A 412 24.01 -12.58 17.41
N SER A 413 25.22 -13.08 17.18
CA SER A 413 26.43 -12.55 17.83
C SER A 413 26.69 -11.08 17.50
N ALA A 414 26.27 -10.61 16.31
CA ALA A 414 26.38 -9.21 15.91
C ALA A 414 25.47 -8.30 16.74
N ASP A 415 24.26 -8.75 17.09
CA ASP A 415 23.36 -8.02 17.98
C ASP A 415 23.98 -7.87 19.38
N LYS A 416 24.47 -8.99 19.93
CA LYS A 416 25.12 -9.01 21.24
C LYS A 416 26.35 -8.10 21.28
N ALA A 417 27.21 -8.17 20.27
CA ALA A 417 28.39 -7.33 20.17
C ALA A 417 28.03 -5.84 20.00
N SER A 418 27.01 -5.53 19.20
CA SER A 418 26.51 -4.16 19.03
C SER A 418 25.94 -3.59 20.33
N TYR A 419 25.25 -4.43 21.11
CA TYR A 419 24.67 -4.03 22.38
C TYR A 419 25.74 -3.82 23.46
N ALA A 420 26.84 -4.57 23.42
CA ALA A 420 27.98 -4.36 24.32
C ALA A 420 28.60 -2.97 24.10
N GLU A 421 28.73 -2.52 22.85
CA GLU A 421 29.17 -1.15 22.55
C GLU A 421 28.19 -0.09 23.05
N TRP A 422 26.89 -0.37 22.98
CA TRP A 422 25.87 0.50 23.54
C TRP A 422 25.99 0.62 25.08
N GLN A 423 26.19 -0.49 25.78
CA GLN A 423 26.44 -0.47 27.22
C GLN A 423 27.71 0.33 27.56
N LYS A 424 28.81 0.12 26.84
CA LYS A 424 30.04 0.92 27.02
C LYS A 424 29.79 2.41 26.77
N LYS A 425 29.05 2.76 25.72
CA LYS A 425 28.66 4.16 25.41
C LYS A 425 27.84 4.79 26.54
N LEU A 426 27.08 4.00 27.29
CA LEU A 426 26.35 4.44 28.47
C LEU A 426 27.19 4.50 29.76
N GLY A 427 28.49 4.18 29.70
CA GLY A 427 29.41 4.17 30.84
C GLY A 427 29.48 2.86 31.62
N PHE A 428 28.84 1.79 31.12
CA PHE A 428 28.96 0.46 31.74
C PHE A 428 30.34 -0.13 31.42
N SER A 429 30.90 -0.93 32.32
CA SER A 429 32.22 -1.53 32.15
C SER A 429 32.28 -2.93 32.78
N GLY A 430 33.32 -3.71 32.46
CA GLY A 430 33.48 -5.06 32.98
C GLY A 430 32.30 -5.97 32.64
N SER A 431 31.78 -6.69 33.64
CA SER A 431 30.63 -7.57 33.50
C SER A 431 29.32 -6.86 33.14
N ASP A 432 29.24 -5.55 33.34
CA ASP A 432 28.01 -4.78 33.12
C ASP A 432 27.84 -4.33 31.65
N ALA A 433 28.88 -4.55 30.83
CA ALA A 433 28.89 -4.32 29.38
C ALA A 433 29.05 -5.63 28.58
N ASP A 434 28.32 -6.67 28.99
CA ASP A 434 28.39 -8.04 28.47
C ASP A 434 27.65 -8.30 27.14
N GLY A 435 26.97 -7.29 26.61
CA GLY A 435 26.17 -7.35 25.40
C GLY A 435 24.77 -7.95 25.58
N TRP A 436 24.39 -8.34 26.81
CA TRP A 436 23.03 -8.77 27.08
C TRP A 436 22.14 -7.56 27.41
N PRO A 437 20.99 -7.41 26.73
CA PRO A 437 20.08 -6.34 27.07
C PRO A 437 19.60 -6.42 28.52
N GLY A 438 19.63 -5.28 29.21
CA GLY A 438 19.10 -5.09 30.56
C GLY A 438 18.16 -3.89 30.61
N GLN A 439 17.26 -3.85 31.60
CA GLN A 439 16.21 -2.82 31.70
C GLN A 439 16.75 -1.39 31.53
N VAL A 440 17.80 -1.03 32.27
CA VAL A 440 18.37 0.33 32.24
C VAL A 440 18.96 0.69 30.88
N SER A 441 19.72 -0.22 30.26
CA SER A 441 20.31 0.03 28.94
C SER A 441 19.26 -0.01 27.83
N TRP A 442 18.21 -0.82 27.97
CA TRP A 442 17.08 -0.93 27.05
C TRP A 442 16.23 0.34 27.05
N ASP A 443 15.86 0.82 28.25
CA ASP A 443 15.07 2.05 28.41
C ASP A 443 15.79 3.29 27.89
N LYS A 444 17.13 3.26 27.87
CA LYS A 444 17.94 4.31 27.26
C LYS A 444 18.08 4.14 25.74
N LEU A 445 18.02 2.92 25.21
CA LEU A 445 18.15 2.63 23.77
C LEU A 445 16.93 3.09 22.97
N LYS A 446 15.78 3.25 23.64
CA LYS A 446 14.55 3.78 23.04
C LYS A 446 14.10 2.95 21.83
N VAL A 447 14.04 1.61 22.03
CA VAL A 447 13.60 0.65 21.01
C VAL A 447 12.12 0.89 20.66
N PRO A 448 11.75 1.16 19.40
CA PRO A 448 10.36 1.34 19.02
C PRO A 448 9.54 0.08 19.27
N LYS A 449 8.29 0.25 19.70
CA LYS A 449 7.30 -0.84 19.72
C LYS A 449 6.99 -1.26 18.28
N VAL A 450 7.00 -2.57 18.00
CA VAL A 450 6.81 -3.19 16.68
C VAL A 450 5.77 -4.29 16.70
#